data_AF-A0A946HF94-F1
#
_entry.id   AF-A0A946HF94-F1
#
_cell.length_a   1.000
_cell.length_b   1.000
_cell.length_c   1.000
_cell.angle_alpha   90.00
_cell.angle_beta   90.00
_cell.angle_gamma   90.00
#
_symmetry.space_group_name_H-M   'P 1'
#
loop_
_entity.id
_entity.type
_entity.pdbx_description
1 polymer ?
#
loop_
_entity_poly.entity_id
_entity_poly.type
_entity_poly.pdbx_seq_one_letter_code
_entity_poly.pdbx_strand_id
1 'polypeptide(L)' 'MGVLAGLFSSGAKGDVGLKIGDPIPDLTLSGSDGKKHSLRQGMSRGEGLIIAWIPKTFTPG' A
#
# COMPACT_ATOMS: atom_id res chain seq x y z
N MET A 1 42.40 -12.30 -6.90
CA MET A 1 42.20 -12.62 -5.47
C MET A 1 41.92 -11.32 -4.73
N GLY A 2 40.76 -11.17 -4.10
CA GLY A 2 40.48 -10.00 -3.26
C GLY A 2 39.09 -9.39 -3.49
N VAL A 3 38.12 -9.93 -2.78
CA VAL A 3 36.70 -9.59 -2.76
C VAL A 3 36.40 -8.15 -2.31
N LEU A 4 35.63 -7.42 -3.10
CA LEU A 4 34.78 -6.30 -2.64
C LEU A 4 33.41 -6.40 -3.34
N ALA A 5 32.81 -7.59 -3.25
CA ALA A 5 31.39 -7.81 -3.55
C ALA A 5 30.61 -7.60 -2.25
N GLY A 6 29.99 -6.44 -2.03
CA GLY A 6 29.33 -6.21 -0.74
C GLY A 6 28.46 -4.97 -0.56
N LEU A 7 27.99 -4.29 -1.61
CA LEU A 7 27.18 -3.06 -1.43
C LEU A 7 25.82 -3.04 -2.14
N PHE A 8 25.33 -4.18 -2.63
CA PHE A 8 23.92 -4.32 -3.04
C PHE A 8 23.16 -5.26 -2.11
N SER A 9 23.16 -4.94 -0.81
CA SER A 9 22.13 -5.43 0.10
C SER A 9 21.08 -4.32 0.28
N SER A 10 20.42 -3.96 -0.83
CA SER A 10 19.17 -3.19 -0.74
C SER A 10 18.09 -4.21 -0.42
N GLY A 11 17.84 -4.37 0.89
CA GLY A 11 16.87 -5.31 1.42
C GLY A 11 15.57 -5.23 0.64
N ALA A 12 15.19 -6.37 0.05
CA ALA A 12 13.81 -6.62 -0.29
C ALA A 12 13.02 -6.37 1.00
N LYS A 13 12.31 -5.25 1.02
CA LYS A 13 11.37 -4.87 2.06
C LYS A 13 10.35 -5.99 2.06
N GLY A 14 10.54 -6.97 2.95
CA GLY A 14 9.63 -8.09 3.08
C GLY A 14 8.20 -7.56 3.21
N ASP A 15 7.27 -8.24 2.57
CA ASP A 15 5.83 -8.05 2.70
C ASP A 15 5.40 -8.20 4.17
N VAL A 16 5.65 -7.16 4.97
CA VAL A 16 5.05 -7.00 6.28
C VAL A 16 3.63 -6.51 6.00
N GLY A 17 2.70 -7.45 5.87
CA GLY A 17 1.27 -7.13 5.82
C GLY A 17 0.85 -6.32 7.03
N LEU A 18 -0.15 -5.44 6.86
CA LEU A 18 -0.68 -4.62 7.95
C LEU A 18 -1.14 -5.49 9.12
N LYS A 19 -0.74 -5.11 10.33
CA LYS A 19 -1.21 -5.72 11.58
C LYS A 19 -2.22 -4.81 12.28
N ILE A 20 -2.99 -5.40 13.19
CA ILE A 20 -3.92 -4.64 14.03
C ILE A 20 -3.11 -3.67 14.90
N GLY A 21 -3.48 -2.40 14.86
CA GLY A 21 -2.79 -1.33 15.60
C GLY A 21 -1.70 -0.61 14.82
N ASP A 22 -1.33 -1.08 13.63
CA ASP A 22 -0.41 -0.35 12.76
C ASP A 22 -1.03 0.97 12.31
N PRO A 23 -0.23 2.06 12.23
CA PRO A 23 -0.72 3.33 11.71
C PRO A 23 -1.09 3.19 10.23
N ILE A 24 -2.07 3.98 9.79
CA ILE A 24 -2.49 3.95 8.40
C ILE A 24 -1.33 4.41 7.48
N PRO A 25 -1.03 3.65 6.41
CA PRO A 25 0.04 4.01 5.51
C PRO A 25 -0.31 5.28 4.74
N ASP A 26 0.71 6.06 4.40
CA ASP A 26 0.55 7.23 3.54
C ASP A 26 0.50 6.78 2.07
N LEU A 27 -0.69 6.34 1.66
CA LEU A 27 -0.97 5.90 0.29
C LEU A 27 -1.99 6.83 -0.34
N THR A 28 -1.71 7.18 -1.59
CA THR A 28 -2.62 7.94 -2.45
C THR A 28 -2.95 7.11 -3.68
N LEU A 29 -4.24 6.93 -3.95
CA LEU A 29 -4.75 6.14 -5.07
C LEU A 29 -5.52 7.05 -6.03
N SER A 30 -5.43 6.75 -7.33
CA SER A 30 -6.29 7.39 -8.33
C SER A 30 -7.64 6.69 -8.35
N GLY A 31 -8.71 7.44 -8.14
CA GLY A 31 -10.08 6.95 -8.21
C GLY A 31 -10.60 6.87 -9.64
N SER A 32 -11.68 6.11 -9.84
CA SER A 32 -12.40 6.05 -11.12
C SER A 32 -13.00 7.40 -11.52
N ASP A 33 -13.16 8.33 -10.57
CA ASP A 33 -13.58 9.71 -10.80
C ASP A 33 -12.44 10.62 -11.32
N GLY A 34 -11.24 10.07 -11.53
CA GLY A 34 -10.07 10.79 -12.03
C GLY A 34 -9.34 11.63 -10.98
N LYS A 35 -9.84 11.68 -9.74
CA LYS A 35 -9.17 12.38 -8.63
C LYS A 35 -8.24 11.45 -7.87
N LYS A 36 -7.30 12.06 -7.13
CA LYS A 36 -6.44 11.37 -6.18
C LYS A 36 -7.07 11.37 -4.79
N HIS A 37 -7.09 10.22 -4.15
CA HIS A 37 -7.63 10.00 -2.81
C HIS A 37 -6.53 9.49 -1.88
N SER A 38 -6.29 10.20 -0.78
CA SER A 38 -5.35 9.77 0.27
C SER A 38 -6.08 8.93 1.32
N LEU A 39 -5.51 7.77 1.67
CA LEU A 39 -6.09 6.92 2.74
C LEU A 39 -6.13 7.65 4.09
N ARG A 40 -5.09 8.44 4.39
CA ARG A 40 -5.00 9.22 5.64
C ARG A 40 -6.10 10.28 5.70
N GLN A 41 -6.34 10.97 4.59
CA GLN A 41 -7.44 11.92 4.49
C GLN A 41 -8.81 11.23 4.65
N GLY A 42 -8.99 10.03 4.07
CA GLY A 42 -10.20 9.24 4.24
C GLY A 42 -10.45 8.85 5.69
N MET A 43 -9.41 8.39 6.40
CA MET A 43 -9.50 8.04 7.82
C MET A 43 -9.86 9.23 8.71
N SER A 44 -9.29 10.42 8.43
CA SER A 44 -9.56 11.65 9.21
C SER A 44 -11.01 12.15 9.10
N ARG A 45 -11.81 11.63 8.16
CA ARG A 45 -13.22 12.03 7.98
C ARG A 45 -14.21 11.29 8.89
N GLY A 46 -13.73 10.33 9.70
CA GLY A 46 -14.38 9.96 10.95
C GLY A 46 -15.24 8.69 10.98
N GLU A 47 -15.37 7.93 9.88
CA GLU A 47 -16.29 6.77 9.84
C GLU A 47 -15.58 5.41 9.65
N GLY A 48 -14.25 5.42 9.55
CA GLY A 48 -13.46 4.22 9.23
C GLY A 48 -13.27 4.04 7.73
N LEU A 49 -12.25 3.26 7.36
CA LEU A 49 -11.86 3.04 5.97
C LEU A 49 -11.77 1.54 5.70
N ILE A 50 -12.54 1.05 4.74
CA ILE A 50 -12.53 -0.34 4.30
C ILE A 50 -11.79 -0.42 2.97
N ILE A 51 -10.83 -1.33 2.87
CA ILE A 51 -10.07 -1.59 1.65
C ILE A 51 -10.38 -3.02 1.19
N ALA A 52 -10.91 -3.15 -0.01
CA ALA A 52 -11.14 -4.44 -0.67
C ALA A 52 -10.28 -4.53 -1.93
N TRP A 53 -9.42 -5.55 -2.00
CA TRP A 53 -8.56 -5.78 -3.16
C TRP A 53 -9.24 -6.75 -4.12
N ILE A 54 -9.55 -6.29 -5.34
CA ILE A 54 -10.18 -7.10 -6.38
C ILE A 54 -9.16 -7.29 -7.51
N PRO A 55 -8.83 -8.53 -7.92
CA PRO A 55 -7.78 -8.78 -8.92
C PRO A 55 -8.06 -8.16 -10.28
N LYS A 56 -9.33 -8.13 -10.68
CA LYS A 56 -9.77 -7.64 -11.98
C LYS A 56 -11.18 -7.08 -11.88
N THR A 57 -11.40 -5.94 -12.52
CA THR A 57 -12.72 -5.31 -12.66
C THR A 57 -13.53 -5.97 -13.80
N PHE A 58 -14.86 -5.88 -13.74
CA PHE A 58 -15.79 -6.36 -14.79
C PHE A 58 -15.78 -7.87 -15.08
N THR A 59 -15.77 -8.70 -14.03
CA THR A 59 -15.91 -10.16 -14.16
C THR A 59 -17.34 -10.61 -13.81
N PRO A 60 -17.99 -11.49 -14.60
CA PRO A 60 -19.20 -12.19 -14.15
C PRO A 60 -18.82 -13.11 -12.97
N GLY A 61 -19.66 -13.14 -11.94
CA GLY A 61 -19.46 -13.94 -10.72
C GLY A 61 -19.75 -15.43 -10.94
#